data_AF-Q4DKA2-F1
#
_entry.id   AF-Q4DKA2-F1
#
_cell.length_a   1.000
_cell.length_b   1.000
_cell.length_c   1.000
_cell.angle_alpha   90.00
_cell.angle_beta   90.00
_cell.angle_gamma   90.00
#
_symmetry.space_group_name_H-M   'P 1'
#
loop_
_entity.id
_entity.type
_entity.pdbx_description
1 polymer ?
#
loop_
_entity_poly.entity_id
_entity_poly.type
_entity_poly.pdbx_seq_one_letter_code
_entity_poly.pdbx_strand_id
1 'polypeptide(L)'
;MFTSTWRSLAPRPLNRVTLLGAMHDVQRGFLGQSSVFQFTLTCLLFEPPKRDQAEKKPVATPPSPTAKGGASQFVKEQYTVRCMGDEAYTEALNNTLEAGCIVRVIGRLKTFEVAEGGKKQLFPTILVEQGRWSHVALLHSLRRQRRDWQLQNALTETRNLKQP
;
A
#
# COMPACT_ATOMS: atom_id res chain seq x y z
N MET A 1 13.51 37.79 -1.05
CA MET A 1 13.38 36.39 -0.58
C MET A 1 11.93 36.08 -0.17
N PHE A 2 10.94 36.19 -1.08
CA PHE A 2 9.50 36.07 -0.75
C PHE A 2 8.71 35.08 -1.62
N THR A 3 9.37 34.15 -2.32
CA THR A 3 8.70 33.23 -3.26
C THR A 3 8.37 31.84 -2.70
N SER A 4 8.73 31.53 -1.44
CA SER A 4 8.53 30.20 -0.86
C SER A 4 7.15 29.98 -0.21
N THR A 5 6.51 31.03 0.32
CA THR A 5 5.21 30.92 1.01
C THR A 5 4.03 30.76 0.06
N TRP A 6 4.10 31.29 -1.16
CA TRP A 6 3.00 31.23 -2.12
C TRP A 6 2.71 29.83 -2.64
N ARG A 7 3.69 28.92 -2.65
CA ARG A 7 3.45 27.55 -3.08
C ARG A 7 2.49 26.81 -2.14
N SER A 8 2.33 27.27 -0.89
CA SER A 8 1.47 26.66 0.13
C SER A 8 -0.04 26.81 -0.14
N LEU A 9 -0.43 27.76 -0.99
CA LEU A 9 -1.84 28.10 -1.23
C LEU A 9 -2.47 27.34 -2.39
N ALA A 10 -1.71 26.52 -3.12
CA ALA A 10 -2.31 25.69 -4.16
C ALA A 10 -3.29 24.68 -3.51
N PRO A 11 -4.53 24.59 -3.99
CA PRO A 11 -5.54 23.71 -3.40
C PRO A 11 -5.08 22.25 -3.49
N ARG A 12 -5.26 21.52 -2.38
CA ARG A 12 -4.97 20.08 -2.34
C ARG A 12 -5.89 19.36 -3.32
N PRO A 13 -5.38 18.37 -4.08
CA PRO A 13 -6.25 17.58 -4.95
C PRO A 13 -7.29 16.81 -4.13
N LEU A 14 -8.55 16.88 -4.56
CA LEU A 14 -9.67 16.15 -3.96
C LEU A 14 -9.50 14.64 -4.13
N ASN A 15 -9.02 14.21 -5.30
CA ASN A 15 -8.66 12.83 -5.55
C ASN A 15 -7.23 12.57 -5.05
N ARG A 16 -7.13 12.08 -3.82
CA ARG A 16 -5.87 11.75 -3.17
C ARG A 16 -6.01 10.42 -2.42
N VAL A 17 -5.21 9.43 -2.81
CA VAL A 17 -5.07 8.17 -2.08
C VAL A 17 -3.72 8.14 -1.36
N THR A 18 -3.71 7.54 -0.17
CA THR A 18 -2.48 7.23 0.56
C THR A 18 -2.50 5.75 0.91
N LEU A 19 -1.52 5.00 0.40
CA LEU A 19 -1.39 3.56 0.61
C LEU A 19 -0.04 3.25 1.23
N LEU A 20 0.01 2.17 2.00
CA LEU A 20 1.24 1.62 2.57
C LEU A 20 1.23 0.12 2.30
N GLY A 21 2.31 -0.38 1.72
CA GLY A 21 2.37 -1.77 1.31
C GLY A 21 3.74 -2.21 0.82
N ALA A 22 3.84 -3.48 0.48
CA ALA A 22 5.02 -4.08 -0.11
C ALA A 22 5.00 -3.93 -1.63
N MET A 23 6.15 -3.54 -2.20
CA MET A 23 6.33 -3.34 -3.63
C MET A 23 6.74 -4.64 -4.33
N HIS A 24 6.13 -4.96 -5.47
CA HIS A 24 6.43 -6.14 -6.30
C HIS A 24 6.35 -5.78 -7.79
N ASP A 25 6.85 -6.67 -8.66
CA ASP A 25 6.73 -6.58 -10.12
C ASP A 25 7.11 -5.20 -10.69
N VAL A 26 8.30 -4.73 -10.32
CA VAL A 26 8.82 -3.42 -10.75
C VAL A 26 9.13 -3.47 -12.25
N GLN A 27 8.56 -2.52 -12.98
CA GLN A 27 8.70 -2.38 -14.42
C GLN A 27 9.00 -0.93 -14.79
N ARG A 28 9.79 -0.75 -15.86
CA ARG A 28 10.11 0.54 -16.45
C ARG A 28 9.59 0.58 -17.87
N GLY A 29 9.23 1.76 -18.33
CA GLY A 29 8.83 1.97 -19.71
C GLY A 29 8.45 3.41 -19.98
N PHE A 30 7.76 3.62 -21.09
CA PHE A 30 7.28 4.93 -21.50
C PHE A 30 5.78 4.87 -21.77
N LEU A 31 5.08 5.95 -21.44
CA LEU A 31 3.68 6.15 -21.80
C LEU A 31 3.58 7.47 -22.57
N GLY A 32 3.53 7.38 -23.90
CA GLY A 32 3.70 8.53 -24.77
C GLY A 32 5.11 9.09 -24.65
N GLN A 33 5.23 10.34 -24.19
CA GLN A 33 6.51 11.04 -24.01
C GLN A 33 7.01 11.03 -22.56
N SER A 34 6.25 10.42 -21.63
CA SER A 34 6.60 10.40 -20.21
C SER A 34 7.28 9.10 -19.83
N SER A 35 8.37 9.18 -19.07
CA SER A 35 8.99 8.01 -18.44
C SER A 35 8.09 7.49 -17.33
N VAL A 36 8.04 6.17 -17.19
CA VAL A 36 7.17 5.47 -16.25
C VAL A 36 7.94 4.46 -15.42
N PHE A 37 7.76 4.55 -14.10
CA PHE A 37 8.16 3.53 -13.14
C PHE A 37 6.90 2.91 -12.51
N GLN A 38 6.61 1.65 -12.87
CA GLN A 38 5.41 0.94 -12.48
C GLN A 38 5.74 -0.20 -11.52
N PHE A 39 4.86 -0.46 -10.55
CA PHE A 39 4.96 -1.62 -9.66
C PHE A 39 3.60 -2.00 -9.10
N THR A 40 3.49 -3.22 -8.59
CA THR A 40 2.33 -3.70 -7.82
C THR A 40 2.56 -3.43 -6.33
N LEU A 41 1.63 -2.72 -5.69
CA LEU A 41 1.63 -2.48 -4.25
C LEU A 41 0.65 -3.45 -3.59
N THR A 42 1.17 -4.33 -2.73
CA THR A 42 0.34 -5.22 -1.91
C THR A 42 0.08 -4.57 -0.56
N CYS A 43 -1.19 -4.33 -0.26
CA CYS A 43 -1.68 -3.81 1.00
C CYS A 43 -2.36 -4.93 1.80
N LEU A 44 -2.19 -4.92 3.13
CA LEU A 44 -2.92 -5.79 4.04
C LEU A 44 -3.88 -4.92 4.85
N LEU A 45 -5.17 -5.19 4.72
CA LEU A 45 -6.22 -4.53 5.48
C LEU A 45 -6.67 -5.46 6.60
N PHE A 46 -6.71 -4.91 7.81
CA PHE A 46 -7.27 -5.61 8.95
C PHE A 46 -8.75 -5.30 9.04
N GLU A 47 -9.60 -6.28 8.75
CA GLU A 47 -11.03 -6.16 9.02
C GLU A 47 -11.29 -6.60 10.47
N PRO A 48 -11.72 -5.69 11.36
CA PRO A 48 -12.15 -6.10 12.69
C PRO A 48 -13.35 -7.05 12.53
N PRO A 49 -13.46 -8.09 13.36
CA PRO A 49 -14.61 -8.99 13.31
C PRO A 49 -15.87 -8.15 13.47
N LYS A 50 -16.79 -8.27 12.51
CA LYS A 50 -18.10 -7.65 12.60
C LYS A 50 -18.67 -8.11 13.94
N ARG A 51 -18.86 -7.16 14.87
CA ARG A 51 -19.77 -7.38 16.00
C ARG A 51 -21.11 -7.59 15.35
N ASP A 52 -21.48 -8.85 15.14
CA ASP A 52 -22.83 -9.19 14.76
C ASP A 52 -23.74 -8.47 15.75
N GLN A 53 -24.63 -7.69 15.15
CA GLN A 53 -25.59 -6.85 15.82
C GLN A 53 -26.20 -7.63 16.98
N ALA A 54 -25.93 -7.16 18.19
CA ALA A 54 -26.69 -7.53 19.36
C ALA A 54 -28.07 -6.87 19.26
N GLU A 55 -28.89 -7.26 18.27
CA GLU A 55 -30.29 -6.88 18.19
C GLU A 55 -31.15 -8.04 17.66
N LYS A 56 -32.03 -8.52 18.56
CA LYS A 56 -33.28 -9.25 18.34
C LYS A 56 -33.21 -10.75 18.01
N LYS A 57 -33.09 -11.56 19.08
CA LYS A 57 -34.00 -12.71 19.29
C LYS A 57 -34.14 -13.03 20.78
N PRO A 58 -35.35 -12.95 21.37
CA PRO A 58 -35.59 -13.47 22.71
C PRO A 58 -36.19 -14.88 22.59
N VAL A 59 -35.38 -15.93 22.58
CA VAL A 59 -35.87 -17.27 22.94
C VAL A 59 -34.76 -18.02 23.67
N ALA A 60 -35.11 -18.50 24.86
CA ALA A 60 -34.26 -19.26 25.76
C ALA A 60 -33.63 -20.49 25.09
N THR A 61 -32.30 -20.53 25.07
CA THR A 61 -31.52 -21.78 25.00
C THR A 61 -30.16 -21.47 25.63
N PRO A 62 -29.61 -22.34 26.50
CA PRO A 62 -28.36 -22.08 27.19
C PRO A 62 -27.21 -22.00 26.18
N PRO A 63 -26.24 -21.09 26.38
CA PRO A 63 -25.15 -20.89 25.43
C PRO A 63 -24.21 -22.10 25.46
N SER A 64 -24.08 -22.75 24.31
CA SER A 64 -22.93 -23.62 24.03
C SER A 64 -21.65 -22.77 24.02
N PRO A 65 -20.64 -23.07 24.87
CA PRO A 65 -19.39 -22.33 24.91
C PRO A 65 -18.44 -22.84 23.82
N THR A 66 -18.84 -22.74 22.57
CA THR A 66 -17.92 -22.85 21.43
C THR A 66 -18.20 -21.73 20.42
N ALA A 67 -18.31 -20.50 20.92
CA ALA A 67 -18.10 -19.33 20.09
C ALA A 67 -16.60 -19.28 19.74
N LYS A 68 -16.23 -19.95 18.64
CA LYS A 68 -14.95 -19.70 17.96
C LYS A 68 -14.90 -18.21 17.68
N GLY A 69 -14.11 -17.50 18.47
CA GLY A 69 -13.93 -16.05 18.34
C GLY A 69 -13.69 -15.71 16.87
N GLY A 70 -14.45 -14.76 16.35
CA GLY A 70 -14.33 -14.29 14.98
C GLY A 70 -12.87 -13.92 14.73
N ALA A 71 -12.14 -14.83 14.08
CA ALA A 71 -10.74 -14.63 13.79
C ALA A 71 -10.64 -13.42 12.88
N SER A 72 -9.90 -12.41 13.30
CA SER A 72 -9.69 -11.21 12.51
C SER A 72 -9.13 -11.62 11.15
N GLN A 73 -9.83 -11.26 10.08
CA GLN A 73 -9.46 -11.66 8.74
C GLN A 73 -8.61 -10.56 8.11
N PHE A 74 -7.43 -10.93 7.64
CA PHE A 74 -6.61 -10.04 6.82
C PHE A 74 -7.10 -10.13 5.37
N VAL A 75 -7.46 -8.98 4.79
CA VAL A 75 -7.77 -8.86 3.37
C VAL A 75 -6.51 -8.37 2.66
N LYS A 76 -6.05 -9.14 1.67
CA LYS A 76 -4.91 -8.78 0.82
C LYS A 76 -5.42 -8.10 -0.44
N GLU A 77 -5.01 -6.86 -0.67
CA GLU A 77 -5.35 -6.10 -1.87
C GLU A 77 -4.09 -5.77 -2.67
N GLN A 78 -4.22 -5.75 -4.00
CA GLN A 78 -3.13 -5.45 -4.91
C GLN A 78 -3.50 -4.25 -5.80
N TYR A 79 -2.60 -3.29 -5.87
CA TYR A 79 -2.79 -2.05 -6.59
C TYR A 79 -1.68 -1.83 -7.61
N THR A 80 -2.03 -1.50 -8.84
CA THR A 80 -1.05 -1.03 -9.82
C THR A 80 -0.70 0.42 -9.52
N VAL A 81 0.57 0.70 -9.23
CA VAL A 81 1.09 2.06 -9.02
C VAL A 81 1.93 2.44 -10.21
N ARG A 82 1.65 3.61 -10.79
CA ARG A 82 2.36 4.15 -11.95
C ARG A 82 2.91 5.53 -11.63
N CYS A 83 4.23 5.59 -11.45
CA CYS A 83 4.94 6.85 -11.23
C CYS A 83 5.32 7.44 -12.59
N MET A 84 4.87 8.66 -12.87
CA MET A 84 5.13 9.36 -14.12
C MET A 84 5.96 10.62 -13.86
N GLY A 85 6.96 10.86 -14.71
CA GLY A 85 7.80 12.05 -14.66
C GLY A 85 8.85 12.03 -15.75
N ASP A 86 9.88 12.86 -15.56
CA ASP A 86 11.08 12.79 -16.38
C ASP A 86 11.88 11.50 -16.12
N GLU A 87 12.82 11.19 -17.03
CA GLU A 87 13.69 10.01 -16.89
C GLU A 87 14.48 10.05 -15.59
N ALA A 88 15.03 11.21 -15.22
CA ALA A 88 15.81 11.40 -14.00
C ALA A 88 15.02 11.02 -12.73
N TYR A 89 13.74 11.37 -12.66
CA TYR A 89 12.86 10.99 -11.56
C TYR A 89 12.63 9.48 -11.50
N THR A 90 12.29 8.87 -12.63
CA THR A 90 12.08 7.41 -12.69
C THR A 90 13.35 6.61 -12.44
N GLU A 91 14.50 7.16 -12.81
CA GLU A 91 15.81 6.59 -12.53
C GLU A 91 16.14 6.68 -11.04
N ALA A 92 15.90 7.84 -10.41
CA ALA A 92 16.07 8.03 -8.97
C ALA A 92 15.18 7.08 -8.15
N LEU A 93 13.92 6.86 -8.57
CA LEU A 93 13.03 5.89 -7.92
C LEU A 93 13.63 4.48 -7.99
N ASN A 94 14.07 4.03 -9.17
CA ASN A 94 14.63 2.70 -9.33
C ASN A 94 15.93 2.49 -8.55
N ASN A 95 16.77 3.50 -8.44
CA ASN A 95 18.02 3.41 -7.68
C ASN A 95 17.77 3.36 -6.17
N THR A 96 16.57 3.75 -5.73
CA THR A 96 16.20 3.80 -4.31
C THR A 96 15.24 2.68 -3.90
N LEU A 97 14.39 2.21 -4.82
CA LEU A 97 13.29 1.31 -4.56
C LEU A 97 13.51 -0.03 -5.27
N GLU A 98 13.52 -1.11 -4.49
CA GLU A 98 13.65 -2.48 -4.96
C GLU A 98 12.40 -3.29 -4.61
N ALA A 99 12.18 -4.39 -5.34
CA ALA A 99 11.11 -5.33 -5.00
C ALA A 99 11.26 -5.83 -3.55
N GLY A 100 10.14 -5.89 -2.83
CA GLY A 100 10.06 -6.24 -1.41
C GLY A 100 10.17 -5.03 -0.47
N CYS A 101 10.52 -3.84 -0.94
CA CYS A 101 10.49 -2.65 -0.09
C CYS A 101 9.07 -2.34 0.42
N ILE A 102 8.96 -1.91 1.69
CA ILE A 102 7.74 -1.28 2.21
C ILE A 102 7.79 0.19 1.87
N VAL A 103 6.79 0.66 1.14
CA VAL A 103 6.71 2.04 0.65
C VAL A 103 5.40 2.68 1.06
N ARG A 104 5.44 4.01 1.25
CA ARG A 104 4.26 4.86 1.31
C ARG A 104 4.04 5.48 -0.05
N VAL A 105 2.86 5.27 -0.62
CA VAL A 105 2.46 5.84 -1.91
C VAL A 105 1.40 6.90 -1.66
N ILE A 106 1.63 8.10 -2.18
CA ILE A 106 0.64 9.17 -2.25
C ILE A 106 0.42 9.51 -3.72
N GLY A 107 -0.82 9.39 -4.19
CA GLY A 107 -1.16 9.60 -5.59
C GLY A 107 -2.64 9.85 -5.80
N ARG A 108 -3.10 9.65 -7.04
CA ARG A 108 -4.51 9.77 -7.44
C ARG A 108 -5.01 8.44 -7.97
N LEU A 109 -6.23 8.06 -7.60
CA LEU A 109 -6.87 6.89 -8.20
C LEU A 109 -7.42 7.28 -9.57
N LYS A 110 -7.01 6.56 -10.62
CA LYS A 110 -7.53 6.73 -11.98
C LYS A 110 -7.91 5.37 -12.54
N THR A 111 -8.99 5.33 -13.31
CA THR A 111 -9.37 4.18 -14.12
C THR A 111 -9.06 4.45 -15.58
N PHE A 112 -8.53 3.45 -16.27
CA PHE A 112 -8.29 3.48 -17.71
C PHE A 112 -9.22 2.48 -18.38
N GLU A 113 -9.89 2.86 -19.47
CA GLU A 113 -10.58 1.87 -20.30
C GLU A 113 -9.55 1.04 -21.06
N VAL A 114 -9.61 -0.28 -20.86
CA VAL A 114 -8.83 -1.26 -21.60
C VAL A 114 -9.81 -2.16 -22.34
N ALA A 115 -9.61 -2.31 -23.65
CA ALA A 115 -10.37 -3.26 -24.45
C ALA A 115 -9.62 -4.59 -24.45
N GLU A 116 -10.16 -5.59 -23.73
CA GLU A 116 -9.59 -6.93 -23.67
C GLU A 116 -10.62 -7.92 -24.20
N GLY A 117 -10.28 -8.68 -25.24
CA GLY A 117 -11.18 -9.66 -25.87
C GLY A 117 -12.50 -9.06 -26.39
N GLY A 118 -12.50 -7.78 -26.80
CA GLY A 118 -13.70 -7.09 -27.31
C GLY A 118 -14.65 -6.54 -26.23
N LYS A 119 -14.35 -6.75 -24.95
CA LYS A 119 -15.08 -6.12 -23.84
C LYS A 119 -14.28 -4.96 -23.27
N LYS A 120 -14.94 -3.84 -23.03
CA LYS A 120 -14.35 -2.70 -22.31
C LYS A 120 -14.34 -3.00 -20.82
N GLN A 121 -13.16 -2.95 -20.20
CA GLN A 121 -12.99 -3.08 -18.76
C GLN A 121 -12.25 -1.86 -18.22
N LEU A 122 -12.62 -1.44 -17.00
CA LEU A 122 -11.90 -0.39 -16.29
C LEU A 122 -10.72 -0.99 -15.52
N PHE A 123 -9.52 -0.50 -15.83
CA PHE A 123 -8.29 -0.87 -15.13
C PHE A 123 -7.93 0.20 -14.10
N PRO A 124 -8.05 -0.07 -12.79
CA PRO A 124 -7.70 0.88 -11.74
C PRO A 124 -6.17 1.01 -11.61
N THR A 125 -5.68 2.23 -11.45
CA THR A 125 -4.26 2.53 -11.30
C THR A 125 -4.08 3.73 -10.38
N ILE A 126 -3.10 3.67 -9.48
CA ILE A 126 -2.67 4.81 -8.69
C ILE A 126 -1.62 5.59 -9.46
N LEU A 127 -1.97 6.78 -9.92
CA LEU A 127 -1.03 7.68 -10.58
C LEU A 127 -0.25 8.51 -9.56
N VAL A 128 1.07 8.48 -9.69
CA VAL A 128 2.00 9.30 -8.93
C VAL A 128 2.76 10.18 -9.89
N GLU A 129 2.30 11.42 -10.06
CA GLU A 129 2.99 12.40 -10.92
C GLU A 129 4.06 13.14 -10.11
N GLN A 130 5.25 13.30 -10.71
CA GLN A 130 6.33 14.12 -10.17
C GLN A 130 5.79 15.52 -9.81
N GLY A 131 5.87 15.90 -8.52
CA GLY A 131 5.38 17.19 -8.06
C GLY A 131 5.13 17.25 -6.57
N ARG A 132 4.40 18.29 -6.13
CA ARG A 132 4.18 18.56 -4.70
C ARG A 132 3.16 17.63 -4.02
N TRP A 133 2.23 17.08 -4.79
CA TRP A 133 1.03 16.46 -4.23
C TRP A 133 1.07 14.93 -4.19
N SER A 134 1.98 14.33 -4.95
CA SER A 134 2.10 12.88 -5.10
C SER A 134 3.57 12.51 -4.97
N HIS A 135 3.86 11.42 -4.27
CA HIS A 135 5.22 10.88 -4.14
C HIS A 135 5.20 9.45 -3.61
N VAL A 136 6.30 8.73 -3.84
CA VAL A 136 6.58 7.45 -3.21
C VAL A 136 7.73 7.64 -2.23
N ALA A 137 7.56 7.16 -1.00
CA ALA A 137 8.59 7.21 0.03
C ALA A 137 8.94 5.80 0.52
N LEU A 138 10.23 5.49 0.55
CA LEU A 138 10.75 4.28 1.17
C LEU A 138 10.56 4.36 2.69
N LEU A 139 9.88 3.37 3.26
CA LEU A 139 9.78 3.21 4.71
C LEU A 139 10.74 2.14 5.21
N HIS A 140 10.78 0.99 4.51
CA HIS A 140 11.63 -0.12 4.91
C HIS A 140 12.22 -0.87 3.73
N SER A 141 13.54 -0.90 3.63
CA SER A 141 14.22 -1.68 2.58
C SER A 141 14.19 -3.17 2.89
N LEU A 142 14.25 -4.01 1.86
CA LEU A 142 14.29 -5.47 2.03
C LEU A 142 15.44 -5.91 2.95
N ARG A 143 16.61 -5.29 2.80
CA ARG A 143 17.77 -5.57 3.66
C ARG A 143 17.54 -5.20 5.12
N ARG A 144 16.80 -4.10 5.39
CA ARG A 144 16.49 -3.68 6.76
C ARG A 144 15.41 -4.57 7.36
N GLN A 145 14.39 -4.94 6.59
CA GLN A 145 13.37 -5.91 6.99
C GLN A 145 13.99 -7.24 7.44
N ARG A 146 14.93 -7.80 6.65
CA ARG A 146 15.61 -9.06 7.01
C ARG A 146 16.40 -8.96 8.32
N ARG A 147 17.09 -7.84 8.54
CA ARG A 147 17.84 -7.62 9.78
C ARG A 147 16.91 -7.48 10.99
N ASP A 148 15.82 -6.73 10.85
CA ASP A 148 14.85 -6.56 11.92
C ASP A 148 14.17 -7.89 12.27
N TRP A 149 13.88 -8.72 11.25
CA TRP A 149 13.37 -10.07 11.45
C TRP A 149 14.35 -10.96 12.23
N GLN A 150 15.63 -10.96 11.85
CA GLN A 150 16.67 -11.71 12.57
C GLN A 150 16.79 -11.25 14.03
N LEU A 151 16.74 -9.95 14.27
CA LEU A 151 16.77 -9.37 15.62
C LEU A 151 15.54 -9.78 16.43
N GLN A 152 14.34 -9.73 15.85
CA GLN A 152 13.12 -10.19 16.52
C GLN A 152 13.20 -11.66 16.90
N ASN A 153 13.71 -12.52 16.01
CA ASN A 153 13.87 -13.94 16.32
C ASN A 153 14.86 -14.17 17.47
N ALA A 154 16.03 -13.54 17.43
CA ALA A 154 17.02 -13.63 18.50
C ALA A 154 16.47 -13.13 19.86
N LEU A 155 15.67 -12.06 19.85
CA LEU A 155 15.01 -11.55 21.06
C LEU A 155 13.93 -12.52 21.58
N THR A 156 13.24 -13.23 20.69
CA THR A 156 12.21 -14.19 21.06
C THR A 156 12.83 -15.46 21.66
N GLU A 157 13.91 -15.95 21.07
CA GLU A 157 14.69 -17.09 21.59
C GLU A 157 15.28 -16.80 22.97
N THR A 158 15.92 -15.64 23.15
CA THR A 158 16.47 -15.24 24.45
C THR A 158 15.41 -15.03 25.53
N ARG A 159 14.19 -14.64 25.15
CA ARG A 159 13.05 -14.55 26.07
C ARG A 159 12.57 -15.93 26.52
N ASN A 160 12.50 -16.90 25.61
CA ASN A 160 12.09 -18.26 25.93
C ASN A 160 13.11 -18.98 26.82
N LEU A 161 14.41 -18.71 26.64
CA LEU A 161 15.47 -19.26 27.51
C LEU A 161 15.44 -18.70 28.96
N LYS A 162 14.73 -17.60 29.20
CA LYS A 162 14.59 -16.98 30.54
C LYS A 162 13.30 -17.37 31.28
N GLN A 163 12.44 -18.20 30.69
CA GLN A 163 11.31 -18.78 31.41
C GLN A 163 11.74 -20.15 31.97
N PRO A 164 11.95 -20.28 33.29
CA PRO A 164 12.25 -21.56 33.93
C PRO A 164 11.04 -22.50 33.94
#